data_AF-A0A7S1KRG0-F1
#
_entry.id   AF-A0A7S1KRG0-F1
#
_cell.length_a   1.000
_cell.length_b   1.000
_cell.length_c   1.000
_cell.angle_alpha   90.00
_cell.angle_beta   90.00
_cell.angle_gamma   90.00
#
_symmetry.space_group_name_H-M   'P 1'
#
loop_
_entity.id
_entity.type
_entity.pdbx_description
1 polymer ?
#
loop_
_entity_poly.entity_id
_entity_poly.type
_entity_poly.pdbx_seq_one_letter_code
_entity_poly.pdbx_strand_id
1 'polypeptide(L)'
;MLSIVSRRTMASFHADKFQIHCYMDYKQHHCVDEVYQFDSIEKFDFMDYNTMREHDTDYVLLLDEVNSIMWHSLNGMKTASKFRLEFIHKLAQIIDRAYCVIASDADIMAHTLNFIKEITQKPIVLYVNQFQQKLPQLVNIYESQNDFINEIEREMRTVHNLITLGKPVHRTFFCCSDRNGKFEQEIVEPLIKRFGSTHCLKYTCEEGDKLTLNDCNNLWIHKFVFTSPSIVYGIDCN
;
A
#
# COMPACT_ATOMS: atom_id res chain seq x y z
N MET A 1 -10.04 16.88 -9.19
CA MET A 1 -9.22 16.33 -8.07
C MET A 1 -7.98 15.68 -8.66
N LEU A 2 -6.84 15.75 -7.98
CA LEU A 2 -5.60 15.10 -8.42
C LEU A 2 -5.12 14.18 -7.30
N SER A 3 -4.68 12.97 -7.64
CA SER A 3 -4.09 12.07 -6.64
C SER A 3 -2.68 11.67 -7.06
N ILE A 4 -1.75 11.69 -6.12
CA ILE A 4 -0.40 11.17 -6.30
C ILE A 4 -0.17 10.08 -5.26
N VAL A 5 0.34 8.94 -5.72
CA VAL A 5 0.59 7.75 -4.91
C VAL A 5 2.00 7.23 -5.13
N SER A 6 2.51 6.45 -4.18
CA SER A 6 3.83 5.82 -4.26
C SER A 6 3.88 4.63 -5.25
N ARG A 7 2.77 3.90 -5.41
CA ARG A 7 2.70 2.58 -6.10
C ARG A 7 1.66 2.54 -7.21
N ARG A 8 1.91 1.75 -8.26
CA ARG A 8 0.97 1.52 -9.37
C ARG A 8 -0.36 0.91 -8.94
N THR A 9 -0.31 -0.07 -8.03
CA THR A 9 -1.52 -0.73 -7.54
C THR A 9 -2.44 0.23 -6.80
N MET A 10 -1.87 1.19 -6.05
CA MET A 10 -2.63 2.28 -5.45
C MET A 10 -3.21 3.22 -6.50
N ALA A 11 -2.50 3.47 -7.60
CA ALA A 11 -2.99 4.35 -8.65
C ALA A 11 -4.29 3.81 -9.26
N SER A 12 -4.33 2.51 -9.56
CA SER A 12 -5.54 1.83 -10.03
C SER A 12 -6.64 1.80 -8.96
N PHE A 13 -6.30 1.61 -7.68
CA PHE A 13 -7.27 1.63 -6.59
C PHE A 13 -7.91 3.01 -6.42
N HIS A 14 -7.13 4.09 -6.43
CA HIS A 14 -7.63 5.47 -6.32
C HIS A 14 -8.49 5.82 -7.53
N ALA A 15 -8.08 5.41 -8.73
CA ALA A 15 -8.85 5.64 -9.95
C ALA A 15 -10.27 5.03 -9.84
N ASP A 16 -10.35 3.77 -9.42
CA ASP A 16 -11.64 3.09 -9.15
C ASP A 16 -12.42 3.77 -8.03
N LYS A 17 -11.79 4.00 -6.87
CA LYS A 17 -12.50 4.51 -5.68
C LYS A 17 -13.02 5.93 -5.83
N PHE A 18 -12.25 6.77 -6.49
CA PHE A 18 -12.62 8.16 -6.70
C PHE A 18 -13.32 8.41 -8.04
N GLN A 19 -13.46 7.38 -8.88
CA GLN A 19 -14.05 7.48 -10.23
C GLN A 19 -13.33 8.54 -11.07
N ILE A 20 -11.99 8.53 -11.00
CA ILE A 20 -11.09 9.38 -11.78
C ILE A 20 -10.18 8.51 -12.65
N HIS A 21 -9.44 9.13 -13.55
CA HIS A 21 -8.65 8.41 -14.53
C HIS A 21 -7.31 7.90 -13.97
N CYS A 22 -6.85 6.73 -14.43
CA CYS A 22 -5.48 6.30 -14.17
C CYS A 22 -4.58 6.74 -15.34
N TYR A 23 -3.46 7.41 -15.03
CA TYR A 23 -2.50 7.87 -16.04
C TYR A 23 -1.91 6.76 -16.93
N MET A 24 -2.08 5.48 -16.55
CA MET A 24 -1.60 4.33 -17.30
C MET A 24 -2.55 3.88 -18.41
N ASP A 25 -3.82 4.29 -18.36
CA ASP A 25 -4.87 3.74 -19.22
C ASP A 25 -4.91 4.38 -20.61
N TYR A 26 -4.29 5.54 -20.79
CA TYR A 26 -4.21 6.24 -22.08
C TYR A 26 -2.90 7.00 -22.23
N LYS A 27 -2.59 7.35 -23.48
CA LYS A 27 -1.35 8.04 -23.87
C LYS A 27 -1.55 9.52 -24.22
N GLN A 28 -2.79 9.99 -24.16
CA GLN A 28 -3.14 11.37 -24.52
C GLN A 28 -3.09 12.26 -23.28
N HIS A 29 -3.34 13.56 -23.49
CA HIS A 29 -3.14 14.63 -22.51
C HIS A 29 -3.49 14.28 -21.06
N HIS A 30 -2.57 14.63 -20.17
CA HIS A 30 -2.54 14.25 -18.77
C HIS A 30 -2.78 15.49 -17.90
N CYS A 31 -3.89 15.54 -17.18
CA CYS A 31 -4.28 16.72 -16.40
C CYS A 31 -4.90 16.37 -15.03
N VAL A 32 -5.73 17.27 -14.49
CA VAL A 32 -6.51 16.98 -13.27
C VAL A 32 -7.57 15.90 -13.55
N ASP A 33 -8.20 15.39 -12.49
CA ASP A 33 -9.10 14.24 -12.53
C ASP A 33 -8.38 12.95 -12.93
N GLU A 34 -7.11 12.85 -12.48
CA GLU A 34 -6.25 11.71 -12.69
C GLU A 34 -5.51 11.28 -11.41
N VAL A 35 -5.06 10.02 -11.40
CA VAL A 35 -4.11 9.49 -10.43
C VAL A 35 -2.78 9.24 -11.10
N TYR A 36 -1.69 9.67 -10.45
CA TYR A 36 -0.32 9.43 -10.88
C TYR A 36 0.43 8.60 -9.85
N GLN A 37 1.21 7.64 -10.33
CA GLN A 37 2.36 7.17 -9.55
C GLN A 37 3.40 8.29 -9.53
N PHE A 38 4.03 8.54 -8.37
CA PHE A 38 4.98 9.64 -8.22
C PHE A 38 6.13 9.60 -9.24
N ASP A 39 6.58 8.42 -9.64
CA ASP A 39 7.64 8.25 -10.65
C ASP A 39 7.24 8.64 -12.08
N SER A 40 5.97 9.06 -12.26
CA SER A 40 5.34 9.45 -13.51
C SER A 40 4.70 10.85 -13.42
N ILE A 41 5.03 11.62 -12.38
CA ILE A 41 4.49 12.97 -12.11
C ILE A 41 4.85 13.99 -13.19
N GLU A 42 5.93 13.75 -13.95
CA GLU A 42 6.36 14.57 -15.07
C GLU A 42 5.34 14.58 -16.22
N LYS A 43 4.50 13.55 -16.31
CA LYS A 43 3.45 13.46 -17.32
C LYS A 43 2.32 14.47 -17.08
N PHE A 44 2.08 14.84 -15.83
CA PHE A 44 1.05 15.81 -15.49
C PHE A 44 1.36 17.14 -16.16
N ASP A 45 0.47 17.66 -17.00
CA ASP A 45 0.67 18.90 -17.74
C ASP A 45 -0.29 19.98 -17.26
N PHE A 46 0.28 21.16 -16.98
CA PHE A 46 -0.48 22.36 -16.66
C PHE A 46 -0.95 23.11 -17.91
N MET A 47 -0.42 22.79 -19.10
CA MET A 47 -0.72 23.54 -20.32
C MET A 47 -2.11 23.23 -20.89
N ASP A 48 -2.64 22.02 -20.68
CA ASP A 48 -4.02 21.71 -21.08
C ASP A 48 -5.04 22.50 -20.23
N TYR A 49 -4.59 22.97 -19.07
CA TYR A 49 -5.31 23.88 -18.18
C TYR A 49 -5.49 25.28 -18.75
N ASN A 50 -4.70 25.70 -19.75
CA ASN A 50 -4.84 27.03 -20.37
C ASN A 50 -6.09 27.17 -21.26
N THR A 51 -6.80 26.08 -21.53
CA THR A 51 -8.14 26.13 -22.15
C THR A 51 -9.28 26.23 -21.13
N MET A 52 -8.98 26.01 -19.84
CA MET A 52 -9.86 26.28 -18.72
C MET A 52 -9.64 27.71 -18.24
N ARG A 53 -10.72 28.43 -17.91
CA ARG A 53 -10.65 29.88 -17.63
C ARG A 53 -9.83 30.11 -16.35
N GLU A 54 -9.35 31.34 -16.15
CA GLU A 54 -8.63 31.83 -14.95
C GLU A 54 -9.30 31.54 -13.58
N HIS A 55 -10.46 30.88 -13.56
CA HIS A 55 -11.23 30.50 -12.38
C HIS A 55 -11.22 28.99 -12.05
N ASP A 56 -10.55 28.14 -12.85
CA ASP A 56 -10.56 26.68 -12.64
C ASP A 56 -9.36 26.14 -11.83
N THR A 57 -8.61 27.00 -11.13
CA THR A 57 -7.43 26.64 -10.32
C THR A 57 -7.72 25.75 -9.11
N ASP A 58 -8.97 25.34 -8.91
CA ASP A 58 -9.40 24.74 -7.65
C ASP A 58 -9.47 23.22 -7.74
N TYR A 59 -8.32 22.56 -7.83
CA TYR A 59 -8.24 21.13 -7.55
C TYR A 59 -7.80 20.86 -6.11
N VAL A 60 -8.37 19.80 -5.55
CA VAL A 60 -7.85 19.15 -4.34
C VAL A 60 -6.78 18.16 -4.77
N LEU A 61 -5.60 18.25 -4.15
CA LEU A 61 -4.50 17.30 -4.29
C LEU A 61 -4.51 16.32 -3.13
N LEU A 62 -4.55 15.03 -3.43
CA LEU A 62 -4.34 13.95 -2.48
C LEU A 62 -2.93 13.38 -2.63
N LEU A 63 -2.16 13.36 -1.55
CA LEU A 63 -0.84 12.72 -1.45
C LEU A 63 -0.96 11.55 -0.49
N ASP A 64 -1.02 10.32 -1.01
CA ASP A 64 -1.11 9.13 -0.17
C ASP A 64 0.23 8.41 -0.02
N GLU A 65 0.47 7.81 1.15
CA GLU A 65 1.78 7.37 1.61
C GLU A 65 2.86 8.48 1.46
N VAL A 66 2.60 9.66 2.03
CA VAL A 66 3.45 10.84 1.81
C VAL A 66 4.92 10.61 2.20
N ASN A 67 5.22 9.82 3.22
CA ASN A 67 6.61 9.47 3.56
C ASN A 67 7.27 8.72 2.40
N SER A 68 6.57 7.78 1.77
CA SER A 68 7.07 7.03 0.61
C SER A 68 7.33 7.96 -0.58
N ILE A 69 6.41 8.89 -0.86
CA ILE A 69 6.60 9.89 -1.93
C ILE A 69 7.85 10.76 -1.66
N MET A 70 8.04 11.22 -0.42
CA MET A 70 9.22 12.01 -0.06
C MET A 70 10.51 11.18 -0.15
N TRP A 71 10.47 9.93 0.30
CA TRP A 71 11.62 9.03 0.21
C TRP A 71 12.01 8.75 -1.25
N HIS A 72 11.03 8.54 -2.13
CA HIS A 72 11.26 8.40 -3.58
C HIS A 72 11.87 9.66 -4.19
N SER A 73 11.40 10.84 -3.75
CA SER A 73 11.97 12.14 -4.16
C SER A 73 13.44 12.26 -3.74
N LEU A 74 13.76 11.84 -2.51
CA LEU A 74 15.07 12.09 -1.93
C LEU A 74 16.11 11.04 -2.30
N ASN A 75 15.83 9.73 -2.29
CA ASN A 75 16.88 8.70 -2.49
C ASN A 75 16.38 7.34 -2.99
N GLY A 76 15.09 7.17 -3.25
CA GLY A 76 14.50 5.83 -3.40
C GLY A 76 14.61 5.14 -4.76
N MET A 77 14.82 5.87 -5.86
CA MET A 77 14.76 5.29 -7.21
C MET A 77 15.89 5.79 -8.11
N LYS A 78 16.47 4.91 -8.93
CA LYS A 78 17.56 5.26 -9.89
C LYS A 78 17.15 6.32 -10.90
N THR A 79 15.88 6.35 -11.32
CA THR A 79 15.36 7.35 -12.25
C THR A 79 15.13 8.69 -11.54
N ALA A 80 14.48 8.66 -10.38
CA ALA A 80 14.24 9.85 -9.57
C ALA A 80 15.54 10.49 -9.05
N SER A 81 16.62 9.71 -8.82
CA SER A 81 17.91 10.29 -8.44
C SER A 81 18.55 11.11 -9.56
N LYS A 82 18.31 10.74 -10.84
CA LYS A 82 18.82 11.47 -12.01
C LYS A 82 18.05 12.78 -12.26
N PHE A 83 16.73 12.77 -12.07
CA PHE A 83 15.84 13.90 -12.34
C PHE A 83 15.27 14.52 -11.05
N ARG A 84 15.96 14.34 -9.92
CA ARG A 84 15.47 14.68 -8.58
C ARG A 84 14.92 16.10 -8.49
N LEU A 85 15.69 17.07 -8.99
CA LEU A 85 15.31 18.48 -8.95
C LEU A 85 14.05 18.74 -9.78
N GLU A 86 13.89 18.08 -10.92
CA GLU A 86 12.71 18.23 -11.78
C GLU A 86 11.47 17.67 -11.10
N PHE A 87 11.58 16.48 -10.48
CA PHE A 87 10.47 15.87 -9.74
C PHE A 87 10.05 16.72 -8.53
N ILE A 88 11.01 17.20 -7.74
CA ILE A 88 10.74 18.07 -6.60
C ILE A 88 10.11 19.39 -7.06
N HIS A 89 10.65 20.00 -8.12
CA HIS A 89 10.10 21.24 -8.65
C HIS A 89 8.68 21.05 -9.19
N LYS A 90 8.43 19.94 -9.89
CA LYS A 90 7.10 19.60 -10.40
C LYS A 90 6.10 19.36 -9.26
N LEU A 91 6.50 18.62 -8.22
CA LEU A 91 5.69 18.40 -7.03
C LEU A 91 5.37 19.71 -6.31
N ALA A 92 6.36 20.59 -6.13
CA ALA A 92 6.16 21.91 -5.54
C ALA A 92 5.15 22.76 -6.33
N GLN A 93 5.29 22.80 -7.67
CA GLN A 93 4.33 23.49 -8.53
C GLN A 93 2.90 22.93 -8.38
N ILE A 94 2.76 21.61 -8.31
CA ILE A 94 1.47 20.93 -8.13
C ILE A 94 0.87 21.24 -6.75
N ILE A 95 1.68 21.25 -5.71
CA ILE A 95 1.25 21.59 -4.35
C ILE A 95 0.80 23.04 -4.28
N ASP A 96 1.62 23.98 -4.78
CA ASP A 96 1.35 25.42 -4.67
C ASP A 96 0.08 25.83 -5.45
N ARG A 97 -0.17 25.20 -6.60
CA ARG A 97 -1.36 25.47 -7.43
C ARG A 97 -2.63 24.79 -6.95
N ALA A 98 -2.54 23.74 -6.13
CA ALA A 98 -3.72 23.09 -5.58
C ALA A 98 -4.47 24.06 -4.65
N TYR A 99 -5.81 24.02 -4.66
CA TYR A 99 -6.62 24.76 -3.69
C TYR A 99 -6.38 24.24 -2.28
N CYS A 100 -6.44 22.91 -2.13
CA CYS A 100 -6.22 22.19 -0.89
C CYS A 100 -5.33 20.97 -1.14
N VAL A 101 -4.44 20.68 -0.18
CA VAL A 101 -3.61 19.48 -0.20
C VAL A 101 -3.95 18.64 1.02
N ILE A 102 -4.33 17.40 0.77
CA ILE A 102 -4.55 16.38 1.79
C ILE A 102 -3.39 15.39 1.67
N ALA A 103 -2.56 15.31 2.70
CA ALA A 103 -1.46 14.34 2.76
C ALA A 103 -1.74 13.33 3.87
N SER A 104 -1.65 12.04 3.54
CA SER A 104 -1.91 10.93 4.46
C SER A 104 -0.74 9.95 4.51
N ASP A 105 -0.55 9.37 5.68
CA ASP A 105 0.32 8.22 5.94
C ASP A 105 -0.08 7.61 7.29
N ALA A 106 0.37 6.38 7.56
CA ALA A 106 0.12 5.72 8.86
C ALA A 106 0.86 6.44 10.00
N ASP A 107 2.06 6.93 9.71
CA ASP A 107 2.86 7.79 10.56
C ASP A 107 3.46 8.92 9.73
N ILE A 108 3.56 10.14 10.27
CA ILE A 108 4.21 11.25 9.54
C ILE A 108 5.48 11.63 10.27
N MET A 109 6.61 11.42 9.61
CA MET A 109 7.92 11.70 10.19
C MET A 109 8.24 13.20 10.18
N ALA A 110 9.00 13.66 11.18
CA ALA A 110 9.36 15.09 11.29
C ALA A 110 10.11 15.62 10.05
N HIS A 111 10.93 14.78 9.41
CA HIS A 111 11.62 15.16 8.18
C HIS A 111 10.67 15.33 6.99
N THR A 112 9.60 14.53 6.90
CA THR A 112 8.55 14.70 5.89
C THR A 112 7.87 16.05 6.06
N LEU A 113 7.53 16.42 7.30
CA LEU A 113 6.95 17.73 7.60
C LEU A 113 7.90 18.88 7.26
N ASN A 114 9.19 18.75 7.59
CA ASN A 114 10.17 19.79 7.27
C ASN A 114 10.34 19.95 5.76
N PHE A 115 10.41 18.84 5.02
CA PHE A 115 10.50 18.88 3.57
C PHE A 115 9.27 19.56 2.94
N ILE A 116 8.06 19.21 3.37
CA ILE A 116 6.83 19.85 2.86
C ILE A 116 6.88 21.35 3.12
N LYS A 117 7.28 21.78 4.33
CA LYS A 117 7.44 23.21 4.68
C LYS A 117 8.46 23.94 3.80
N GLU A 118 9.48 23.24 3.30
CA GLU A 118 10.49 23.84 2.44
C GLU A 118 10.00 24.04 1.00
N ILE A 119 9.08 23.19 0.52
CA ILE A 119 8.62 23.21 -0.87
C ILE A 119 7.30 23.95 -1.10
N THR A 120 6.61 24.38 -0.03
CA THR A 120 5.38 25.17 -0.14
C THR A 120 5.26 26.21 0.96
N GLN A 121 4.57 27.31 0.66
CA GLN A 121 4.21 28.34 1.64
C GLN A 121 2.80 28.15 2.22
N LYS A 122 2.07 27.10 1.81
CA LYS A 122 0.74 26.83 2.33
C LYS A 122 0.78 26.51 3.83
N PRO A 123 -0.23 26.95 4.61
CA PRO A 123 -0.32 26.59 6.02
C PRO A 123 -0.53 25.09 6.17
N ILE A 124 0.24 24.46 7.07
CA ILE A 124 0.17 23.03 7.33
C ILE A 124 -0.53 22.81 8.67
N VAL A 125 -1.64 22.07 8.63
CA VAL A 125 -2.35 21.62 9.83
C VAL A 125 -2.17 20.11 9.93
N LEU A 126 -1.56 19.65 11.03
CA LEU A 126 -1.33 18.24 11.30
C LEU A 126 -2.46 17.68 12.16
N TYR A 127 -3.17 16.68 11.63
CA TYR A 127 -4.12 15.87 12.39
C TYR A 127 -3.49 14.52 12.70
N VAL A 128 -3.50 14.14 13.98
CA VAL A 128 -2.98 12.84 14.43
C VAL A 128 -4.14 12.04 15.01
N ASN A 129 -4.38 10.87 14.44
CA ASN A 129 -5.32 9.93 15.02
C ASN A 129 -4.73 9.38 16.33
N GLN A 130 -5.37 9.68 17.47
CA GLN A 130 -4.95 9.20 18.79
C GLN A 130 -5.60 7.86 19.17
N PHE A 131 -6.41 7.27 18.28
CA PHE A 131 -6.99 5.97 18.52
C PHE A 131 -5.89 4.91 18.64
N GLN A 132 -5.94 4.15 19.72
CA GLN A 132 -5.03 3.02 19.96
C GLN A 132 -5.88 1.78 20.20
N GLN A 133 -5.68 0.77 19.35
CA GLN A 133 -6.27 -0.54 19.56
C GLN A 133 -5.55 -1.21 20.73
N LYS A 134 -6.24 -1.40 21.85
CA LYS A 134 -5.67 -1.88 23.12
C LYS A 134 -5.75 -3.40 23.28
N LEU A 135 -5.60 -4.17 22.21
CA LEU A 135 -5.47 -5.62 22.36
C LEU A 135 -4.00 -5.92 22.69
N PRO A 136 -3.69 -6.52 23.86
CA PRO A 136 -2.33 -6.94 24.15
C PRO A 136 -1.98 -8.11 23.22
N GLN A 137 -1.39 -7.80 22.07
CA GLN A 137 -0.88 -8.79 21.14
C GLN A 137 0.56 -9.12 21.52
N LEU A 138 0.84 -10.41 21.74
CA LEU A 138 2.21 -10.86 21.95
C LEU A 138 2.97 -10.74 20.62
N VAL A 139 4.01 -9.91 20.59
CA VAL A 139 4.90 -9.79 19.43
C VAL A 139 6.11 -10.69 19.68
N ASN A 140 6.26 -11.72 18.85
CA ASN A 140 7.45 -12.57 18.84
C ASN A 140 8.40 -12.08 17.75
N ILE A 141 9.64 -11.76 18.12
CA ILE A 141 10.70 -11.37 17.19
C ILE A 141 11.65 -12.55 17.05
N TYR A 142 11.90 -12.96 15.81
CA TYR A 142 12.81 -14.06 15.49
C TYR A 142 14.11 -13.49 14.92
N GLU A 143 15.25 -13.86 15.49
CA GLU A 143 16.56 -13.41 15.02
C GLU A 143 17.03 -14.17 13.76
N SER A 144 16.46 -15.35 13.53
CA SER A 144 16.81 -16.25 12.43
C SER A 144 15.56 -16.60 11.62
N GLN A 145 15.68 -16.54 10.28
CA GLN A 145 14.64 -16.96 9.35
C GLN A 145 14.26 -18.44 9.56
N ASN A 146 15.24 -19.30 9.89
CA ASN A 146 14.97 -20.71 10.14
C ASN A 146 14.12 -20.92 11.38
N ASP A 147 14.30 -20.11 12.43
CA ASP A 147 13.51 -20.23 13.66
C ASP A 147 12.07 -19.82 13.41
N PHE A 148 11.87 -18.76 12.63
CA PHE A 148 10.54 -18.35 12.16
C PHE A 148 9.86 -19.44 11.32
N ILE A 149 10.57 -20.03 10.35
CA ILE A 149 10.03 -21.13 9.53
C ILE A 149 9.69 -22.35 10.39
N ASN A 150 10.57 -22.74 11.30
CA ASN A 150 10.35 -23.87 12.21
C ASN A 150 9.11 -23.66 13.09
N GLU A 151 8.90 -22.43 13.55
CA GLU A 151 7.73 -22.05 14.33
C GLU A 151 6.43 -22.13 13.50
N ILE A 152 6.45 -21.57 12.28
CA ILE A 152 5.33 -21.72 11.34
C ILE A 152 5.02 -23.19 11.09
N GLU A 153 6.04 -23.99 10.80
CA GLU A 153 5.86 -25.43 10.56
C GLU A 153 5.27 -26.16 11.78
N ARG A 154 5.65 -25.77 13.00
CA ARG A 154 5.12 -26.34 14.23
C ARG A 154 3.64 -26.01 14.41
N GLU A 155 3.26 -24.75 14.22
CA GLU A 155 1.86 -24.31 14.28
C GLU A 155 1.03 -25.00 13.18
N MET A 156 1.56 -25.07 11.96
CA MET A 156 0.91 -25.74 10.84
C MET A 156 0.70 -27.23 11.09
N ARG A 157 1.70 -27.95 11.60
CA ARG A 157 1.55 -29.36 12.01
C ARG A 157 0.47 -29.54 13.05
N THR A 158 0.41 -28.65 14.03
CA THR A 158 -0.59 -28.71 15.11
C THR A 158 -1.99 -28.57 14.54
N VAL A 159 -2.23 -27.56 13.71
CA VAL A 159 -3.52 -27.34 13.03
C VAL A 159 -3.87 -28.51 12.11
N HIS A 160 -2.92 -28.97 11.28
CA HIS A 160 -3.12 -30.08 10.35
C HIS A 160 -3.51 -31.37 11.08
N ASN A 161 -2.83 -31.72 12.17
CA ASN A 161 -3.15 -32.91 12.95
C ASN A 161 -4.56 -32.84 13.55
N LEU A 162 -4.99 -31.67 14.03
CA LEU A 162 -6.33 -31.49 14.57
C LEU A 162 -7.40 -31.65 13.48
N ILE A 163 -7.15 -31.10 12.28
CA ILE A 163 -8.03 -31.27 11.11
C ILE A 163 -8.15 -32.75 10.74
N THR A 164 -7.03 -33.47 10.63
CA THR A 164 -7.00 -34.89 10.26
C THR A 164 -7.72 -35.78 11.29
N LEU A 165 -7.70 -35.38 12.57
CA LEU A 165 -8.44 -36.06 13.64
C LEU A 165 -9.92 -35.66 13.73
N GLY A 166 -10.42 -34.81 12.83
CA GLY A 166 -11.79 -34.30 12.85
C GLY A 166 -12.11 -33.43 14.06
N LYS A 167 -11.08 -32.85 14.71
CA LYS A 167 -11.26 -31.98 15.88
C LYS A 167 -11.52 -30.55 15.44
N PRO A 168 -12.39 -29.81 16.17
CA PRO A 168 -12.62 -28.40 15.88
C PRO A 168 -11.34 -27.59 16.11
N VAL A 169 -10.86 -26.91 15.06
CA VAL A 169 -9.80 -25.90 15.13
C VAL A 169 -10.39 -24.52 14.91
N HIS A 170 -10.56 -23.75 15.98
CA HIS A 170 -10.97 -22.34 15.91
C HIS A 170 -9.78 -21.38 15.69
N ARG A 171 -8.69 -21.89 15.11
CA ARG A 171 -7.47 -21.13 14.85
C ARG A 171 -7.24 -21.04 13.35
N THR A 172 -7.02 -19.81 12.90
CA THR A 172 -6.52 -19.50 11.58
C THR A 172 -5.05 -19.15 11.73
N PHE A 173 -4.21 -19.77 10.91
CA PHE A 173 -2.84 -19.29 10.78
C PHE A 173 -2.83 -18.22 9.70
N PHE A 174 -2.28 -17.05 10.01
CA PHE A 174 -2.17 -15.92 9.08
C PHE A 174 -0.72 -15.48 9.00
N CYS A 175 -0.18 -15.40 7.78
CA CYS A 175 1.19 -14.97 7.54
C CYS A 175 1.23 -14.01 6.36
N CYS A 176 1.73 -12.80 6.61
CA CYS A 176 1.92 -11.77 5.61
C CYS A 176 3.41 -11.52 5.38
N SER A 177 3.82 -11.33 4.13
CA SER A 177 5.18 -10.87 3.81
C SER A 177 5.20 -9.85 2.68
N ASP A 178 5.98 -8.80 2.89
CA ASP A 178 6.34 -7.79 1.90
C ASP A 178 7.27 -8.32 0.79
N ARG A 179 7.89 -9.48 0.96
CA ARG A 179 8.85 -10.07 0.01
C ARG A 179 8.21 -11.11 -0.91
N ASN A 180 7.21 -10.70 -1.69
CA ASN A 180 6.36 -11.60 -2.48
C ASN A 180 7.10 -12.79 -3.13
N GLY A 181 8.07 -12.57 -4.01
CA GLY A 181 8.72 -13.67 -4.74
C GLY A 181 9.58 -14.61 -3.89
N LYS A 182 10.35 -14.09 -2.94
CA LYS A 182 11.20 -14.93 -2.06
C LYS A 182 10.37 -15.65 -1.00
N PHE A 183 9.41 -14.94 -0.42
CA PHE A 183 8.49 -15.50 0.55
C PHE A 183 7.69 -16.67 -0.05
N GLU A 184 7.22 -16.50 -1.29
CA GLU A 184 6.51 -17.56 -2.00
C GLU A 184 7.38 -18.82 -2.16
N GLN A 185 8.59 -18.67 -2.69
CA GLN A 185 9.49 -19.80 -2.98
C GLN A 185 10.08 -20.46 -1.73
N GLU A 186 10.45 -19.66 -0.72
CA GLU A 186 11.16 -20.14 0.45
C GLU A 186 10.22 -20.61 1.57
N ILE A 187 8.98 -20.10 1.60
CA ILE A 187 8.04 -20.36 2.70
C ILE A 187 6.73 -20.95 2.18
N VAL A 188 6.00 -20.25 1.30
CA VAL A 188 4.64 -20.67 0.91
C VAL A 188 4.62 -21.99 0.15
N GLU A 189 5.39 -22.11 -0.94
CA GLU A 189 5.43 -23.31 -1.78
C GLU A 189 5.91 -24.56 -1.01
N PRO A 190 6.99 -24.51 -0.20
CA PRO A 190 7.41 -25.66 0.61
C PRO A 190 6.33 -26.12 1.60
N LEU A 191 5.63 -25.18 2.24
CA LEU A 191 4.58 -25.48 3.20
C LEU A 191 3.35 -26.08 2.50
N ILE A 192 2.90 -25.50 1.38
CA ILE A 192 1.79 -26.05 0.58
C ILE A 192 2.12 -27.47 0.10
N LYS A 193 3.34 -27.71 -0.39
CA LYS A 193 3.78 -29.04 -0.82
C LYS A 193 3.76 -30.06 0.32
N ARG A 194 4.04 -29.63 1.55
CA ARG A 194 4.12 -30.48 2.73
C ARG A 194 2.74 -30.76 3.37
N PHE A 195 1.84 -29.77 3.40
CA PHE A 195 0.55 -29.86 4.12
C PHE A 195 -0.68 -29.98 3.21
N GLY A 196 -0.50 -29.86 1.89
CA GLY A 196 -1.57 -29.90 0.90
C GLY A 196 -2.22 -28.54 0.66
N SER A 197 -2.63 -28.31 -0.59
CA SER A 197 -3.21 -27.03 -1.03
C SER A 197 -4.64 -26.79 -0.55
N THR A 198 -5.38 -27.83 -0.18
CA THR A 198 -6.81 -27.73 0.20
C THR A 198 -7.05 -26.88 1.46
N HIS A 199 -6.05 -26.79 2.33
CA HIS A 199 -6.10 -26.00 3.56
C HIS A 199 -5.37 -24.67 3.45
N CYS A 200 -4.72 -24.38 2.33
CA CYS A 200 -3.96 -23.16 2.13
C CYS A 200 -4.77 -22.18 1.28
N LEU A 201 -4.89 -20.94 1.75
CA LEU A 201 -5.44 -19.82 1.02
C LEU A 201 -4.31 -18.83 0.76
N LYS A 202 -4.22 -18.32 -0.46
CA LYS A 202 -3.22 -17.35 -0.86
C LYS A 202 -3.91 -16.11 -1.40
N TYR A 203 -3.53 -14.95 -0.87
CA TYR A 203 -4.02 -13.65 -1.31
C TYR A 203 -2.83 -12.78 -1.73
N THR A 204 -2.79 -12.45 -3.01
CA THR A 204 -1.80 -11.54 -3.60
C THR A 204 -2.54 -10.51 -4.46
N CYS A 205 -1.79 -9.68 -5.19
CA CYS A 205 -2.37 -8.83 -6.22
C CYS A 205 -3.06 -9.63 -7.33
N GLU A 206 -2.58 -10.84 -7.62
CA GLU A 206 -2.99 -11.67 -8.76
C GLU A 206 -3.83 -12.88 -8.35
N GLU A 207 -3.71 -13.33 -7.10
CA GLU A 207 -4.34 -14.55 -6.59
C GLU A 207 -5.24 -14.27 -5.37
N GLY A 208 -6.26 -15.09 -5.20
CA GLY A 208 -7.18 -15.03 -4.07
C GLY A 208 -8.48 -14.28 -4.37
N ASP A 209 -9.60 -14.83 -3.90
CA ASP A 209 -10.91 -14.18 -4.02
C ASP A 209 -11.08 -13.11 -2.95
N LYS A 210 -10.89 -11.84 -3.32
CA LYS A 210 -10.97 -10.70 -2.40
C LYS A 210 -12.37 -10.53 -1.79
N LEU A 211 -13.43 -11.12 -2.35
CA LEU A 211 -14.77 -11.06 -1.76
C LEU A 211 -14.85 -11.86 -0.45
N THR A 212 -14.04 -12.91 -0.31
CA THR A 212 -13.96 -13.73 0.91
C THR A 212 -13.44 -12.95 2.12
N LEU A 213 -12.79 -11.82 1.91
CA LEU A 213 -12.26 -10.97 2.98
C LEU A 213 -13.39 -10.35 3.82
N ASN A 214 -14.58 -10.17 3.25
CA ASN A 214 -15.75 -9.64 3.96
C ASN A 214 -16.30 -10.62 5.02
N ASP A 215 -15.98 -11.91 4.91
CA ASP A 215 -16.42 -12.97 5.84
C ASP A 215 -15.24 -13.87 6.25
N CYS A 216 -14.06 -13.27 6.40
CA CYS A 216 -12.81 -13.99 6.67
C CYS A 216 -12.87 -14.80 7.97
N ASN A 217 -13.59 -14.31 8.99
CA ASN A 217 -13.75 -14.98 10.28
C ASN A 217 -14.40 -16.36 10.17
N ASN A 218 -15.29 -16.56 9.18
CA ASN A 218 -15.95 -17.85 8.94
C ASN A 218 -15.20 -18.67 7.89
N LEU A 219 -14.73 -18.03 6.82
CA LEU A 219 -14.12 -18.73 5.68
C LEU A 219 -12.70 -19.21 5.95
N TRP A 220 -11.96 -18.56 6.85
CA TRP A 220 -10.57 -18.91 7.14
C TRP A 220 -10.42 -19.94 8.25
N ILE A 221 -11.53 -20.39 8.86
CA ILE A 221 -11.50 -21.44 9.87
C ILE A 221 -10.88 -22.70 9.25
N HIS A 222 -9.92 -23.30 9.95
CA HIS A 222 -9.16 -24.46 9.48
C HIS A 222 -8.27 -24.20 8.24
N LYS A 223 -7.90 -22.93 7.98
CA LYS A 223 -7.05 -22.55 6.85
C LYS A 223 -5.71 -21.95 7.31
N PHE A 224 -4.72 -22.13 6.44
CA PHE A 224 -3.44 -21.43 6.43
C PHE A 224 -3.54 -20.31 5.42
N VAL A 225 -3.52 -19.07 5.88
CA VAL A 225 -3.70 -17.89 5.04
C VAL A 225 -2.35 -17.23 4.83
N PHE A 226 -1.88 -17.21 3.59
CA PHE A 226 -0.67 -16.54 3.16
C PHE A 226 -1.05 -15.30 2.37
N THR A 227 -0.49 -14.14 2.74
CA THR A 227 -0.79 -12.88 2.07
C THR A 227 0.49 -12.16 1.67
N SER A 228 0.43 -11.42 0.56
CA SER A 228 1.37 -10.33 0.32
C SER A 228 0.62 -9.00 0.37
N PRO A 229 1.24 -7.91 0.86
CA PRO A 229 0.58 -6.61 1.09
C PRO A 229 0.21 -5.89 -0.21
N SER A 230 0.19 -6.59 -1.33
CA SER A 230 0.13 -5.96 -2.63
C SER A 230 -1.21 -5.28 -2.92
N ILE A 231 -2.37 -5.75 -2.44
CA ILE A 231 -3.67 -5.06 -2.65
C ILE A 231 -4.76 -5.49 -1.64
N VAL A 232 -4.58 -5.27 -0.34
CA VAL A 232 -5.75 -5.24 0.57
C VAL A 232 -5.65 -4.06 1.52
N TYR A 233 -6.09 -2.89 1.05
CA TYR A 233 -6.43 -1.79 1.93
C TYR A 233 -7.60 -2.21 2.84
N GLY A 234 -7.44 -2.05 4.16
CA GLY A 234 -8.46 -2.37 5.16
C GLY A 234 -8.24 -3.67 5.94
N ILE A 235 -7.25 -4.50 5.57
CA ILE A 235 -6.71 -5.52 6.49
C ILE A 235 -5.39 -4.98 7.03
N ASP A 236 -5.51 -3.93 7.84
CA ASP A 236 -4.41 -3.50 8.69
C ASP A 236 -4.28 -4.56 9.80
N CYS A 237 -3.17 -5.28 9.82
CA CYS A 237 -2.94 -6.40 10.74
C CYS A 237 -2.33 -5.91 12.06
N ASN A 238 -2.82 -4.79 12.58
CA ASN A 238 -2.42 -4.20 13.86
C ASN A 238 -3.57 -4.26 14.89
#